data_AF-A0A0R3X4F2-F1
#
_entry.id   AF-A0A0R3X4F2-F1
#
_cell.length_a   1.000
_cell.length_b   1.000
_cell.length_c   1.000
_cell.angle_alpha   90.00
_cell.angle_beta   90.00
_cell.angle_gamma   90.00
#
_symmetry.space_group_name_H-M   'P 1'
#
loop_
_entity.id
_entity.type
_entity.pdbx_description
1 polymer ?
#
loop_
_entity_poly.entity_id
_entity_poly.type
_entity_poly.pdbx_seq_one_letter_code
_entity_poly.pdbx_strand_id
1 'polypeptide(L)'
;MAHPVVDVTLTASVPHDLVFEKHIAFLKSFEKNGDPMLDYLRLSAIYWSLTALDLMKSLDVINRAAVIEFVKACQNADGGFAPAPGHDSHLLSTLSGIQILAMFDEFRCFRREEAVKYIAGLQNPDGSFNGDKWGEVDSRFSFCALAALSLLGVIPFGVCDFAQPTEGVDIQMAVEYLVRCQNPDGGFGTRPGSESHAGQAYCVIGALSLLGQLRQLDIGKAAWWLAERQLPSGGLNGRPGKQPDVCYSWQVWINYDEWVLASLTILGRLIWIDAADLAKFICASQDSETGGISDRPGNVPDPFHTLFGLAGLSLLSRLGAKMEPEMNENVDEKTRNPLPVALHALREVNPVFCMSQHIIDRLSINVQIL
;
A
#
# COMPACT_ATOMS: atom_id res chain seq x y z
N MET A 1 3.51 29.23 6.65
CA MET A 1 4.34 30.06 5.73
C MET A 1 4.39 29.35 4.39
N ALA A 2 4.67 30.03 3.27
CA ALA A 2 4.87 29.31 2.01
C ALA A 2 6.18 28.52 2.09
N HIS A 3 6.10 27.19 2.09
CA HIS A 3 7.26 26.33 1.94
C HIS A 3 7.76 26.43 0.49
N PRO A 4 9.07 26.36 0.22
CA PRO A 4 9.56 26.33 -1.15
C PRO A 4 9.02 25.08 -1.85
N VAL A 5 8.43 25.27 -3.02
CA VAL A 5 8.06 24.16 -3.91
C VAL A 5 9.36 23.58 -4.48
N VAL A 6 9.64 22.32 -4.17
CA VAL A 6 10.80 21.59 -4.69
C VAL A 6 10.26 20.48 -5.57
N ASP A 7 10.50 20.57 -6.88
CA ASP A 7 9.82 19.77 -7.89
C ASP A 7 10.78 19.26 -8.97
N VAL A 8 10.33 18.32 -9.81
CA VAL A 8 11.12 17.67 -10.86
C VAL A 8 10.67 18.13 -12.24
N THR A 9 11.59 18.62 -13.06
CA THR A 9 11.31 18.98 -14.46
C THR A 9 11.30 17.72 -15.34
N LEU A 10 10.11 17.27 -15.74
CA LEU A 10 9.97 16.23 -16.77
C LEU A 10 10.48 16.76 -18.13
N THR A 11 11.24 15.95 -18.86
CA THR A 11 11.71 16.28 -20.21
C THR A 11 10.69 15.90 -21.27
N ALA A 12 10.75 16.51 -22.45
CA ALA A 12 9.87 16.19 -23.59
C ALA A 12 10.17 14.82 -24.26
N SER A 13 10.89 13.93 -23.58
CA SER A 13 11.33 12.61 -24.08
C SER A 13 10.98 11.47 -23.12
N VAL A 14 10.06 11.70 -22.17
CA VAL A 14 9.62 10.70 -21.19
C VAL A 14 8.77 9.60 -21.86
N PRO A 15 8.84 8.33 -21.40
CA PRO A 15 7.97 7.27 -21.91
C PRO A 15 6.48 7.55 -21.66
N HIS A 16 5.64 7.27 -22.67
CA HIS A 16 4.18 7.44 -22.60
C HIS A 16 3.39 6.12 -22.68
N ASP A 17 3.99 5.07 -23.22
CA ASP A 17 3.39 3.72 -23.30
C ASP A 17 3.86 2.87 -22.11
N LEU A 18 3.04 1.90 -21.64
CA LEU A 18 3.34 1.04 -20.48
C LEU A 18 3.99 -0.30 -20.89
N VAL A 19 5.14 -0.65 -20.30
CA VAL A 19 5.95 -1.82 -20.72
C VAL A 19 5.70 -3.11 -19.90
N PHE A 20 4.44 -3.55 -19.78
CA PHE A 20 4.03 -4.71 -18.95
C PHE A 20 4.90 -5.98 -19.09
N GLU A 21 5.26 -6.40 -20.32
CA GLU A 21 6.12 -7.57 -20.52
C GLU A 21 7.50 -7.42 -19.86
N LYS A 22 8.05 -6.20 -19.85
CA LYS A 22 9.31 -5.89 -19.18
C LYS A 22 9.14 -5.85 -17.67
N HIS A 23 8.05 -5.28 -17.14
CA HIS A 23 7.73 -5.35 -15.71
C HIS A 23 7.63 -6.81 -15.22
N ILE A 24 6.99 -7.70 -15.98
CA ILE A 24 6.90 -9.14 -15.67
C ILE A 24 8.28 -9.81 -15.69
N ALA A 25 9.11 -9.53 -16.71
CA ALA A 25 10.46 -10.07 -16.82
C ALA A 25 11.39 -9.59 -15.68
N PHE A 26 11.30 -8.30 -15.35
CA PHE A 26 12.00 -7.65 -14.24
C PHE A 26 11.68 -8.33 -12.90
N LEU A 27 10.39 -8.42 -12.54
CA LEU A 27 9.95 -9.05 -11.28
C LEU A 27 10.36 -10.53 -11.20
N LYS A 28 10.30 -11.26 -12.33
CA LYS A 28 10.76 -12.66 -12.40
C LYS A 28 12.28 -12.82 -12.28
N SER A 29 13.07 -11.75 -12.47
CA SER A 29 14.52 -11.79 -12.21
C SER A 29 14.84 -11.77 -10.71
N PHE A 30 14.03 -11.08 -9.90
CA PHE A 30 14.25 -10.97 -8.45
C PHE A 30 14.05 -12.30 -7.69
N GLU A 31 13.28 -13.25 -8.22
CA GLU A 31 13.18 -14.63 -7.69
C GLU A 31 14.56 -15.33 -7.59
N LYS A 32 15.55 -14.90 -8.38
CA LYS A 32 16.88 -15.52 -8.48
C LYS A 32 17.98 -14.81 -7.69
N ASN A 33 17.77 -13.56 -7.28
CA ASN A 33 18.79 -12.72 -6.67
C ASN A 33 18.75 -12.80 -5.14
N GLY A 34 19.21 -13.94 -4.60
CA GLY A 34 19.34 -14.17 -3.16
C GLY A 34 20.52 -13.45 -2.53
N ASP A 35 20.53 -12.12 -2.54
CA ASP A 35 21.51 -11.30 -1.80
C ASP A 35 21.18 -11.29 -0.29
N PRO A 36 22.05 -11.83 0.60
CA PRO A 36 21.81 -11.81 2.04
C PRO A 36 21.73 -10.40 2.64
N MET A 37 22.29 -9.39 1.96
CA MET A 37 22.17 -8.00 2.40
C MET A 37 20.72 -7.48 2.33
N LEU A 38 19.83 -8.16 1.60
CA LEU A 38 18.42 -7.80 1.44
C LEU A 38 17.45 -8.71 2.21
N ASP A 39 17.95 -9.68 3.01
CA ASP A 39 17.13 -10.62 3.77
C ASP A 39 16.16 -9.90 4.75
N TYR A 40 16.48 -8.68 5.19
CA TYR A 40 15.60 -7.87 6.05
C TYR A 40 14.35 -7.30 5.36
N LEU A 41 14.25 -7.36 4.02
CA LEU A 41 13.06 -6.97 3.25
C LEU A 41 12.43 -8.15 2.50
N ARG A 42 13.06 -9.33 2.48
CA ARG A 42 12.84 -10.37 1.47
C ARG A 42 11.40 -10.89 1.40
N LEU A 43 10.75 -11.18 2.53
CA LEU A 43 9.34 -11.60 2.56
C LEU A 43 8.39 -10.51 2.00
N SER A 44 8.67 -9.24 2.28
CA SER A 44 7.90 -8.12 1.74
C SER A 44 8.20 -7.87 0.26
N ALA A 45 9.45 -8.04 -0.19
CA ALA A 45 9.82 -8.00 -1.61
C ALA A 45 9.13 -9.09 -2.44
N ILE A 46 8.97 -10.29 -1.87
CA ILE A 46 8.16 -11.36 -2.45
C ILE A 46 6.69 -10.94 -2.52
N TYR A 47 6.11 -10.38 -1.45
CA TYR A 47 4.73 -9.86 -1.46
C TYR A 47 4.50 -8.80 -2.54
N TRP A 48 5.40 -7.81 -2.67
CA TRP A 48 5.29 -6.76 -3.67
C TRP A 48 5.36 -7.32 -5.09
N SER A 49 6.33 -8.19 -5.36
CA SER A 49 6.50 -8.84 -6.67
C SER A 49 5.28 -9.66 -7.08
N LEU A 50 4.74 -10.45 -6.16
CA LEU A 50 3.56 -11.30 -6.42
C LEU A 50 2.31 -10.46 -6.68
N THR A 51 2.10 -9.39 -5.91
CA THR A 51 0.91 -8.54 -6.07
C THR A 51 0.97 -7.75 -7.38
N ALA A 52 2.16 -7.28 -7.79
CA ALA A 52 2.37 -6.63 -9.08
C ALA A 52 2.07 -7.59 -10.24
N LEU A 53 2.53 -8.84 -10.15
CA LEU A 53 2.24 -9.89 -11.13
C LEU A 53 0.77 -10.27 -11.16
N ASP A 54 0.08 -10.34 -10.02
CA ASP A 54 -1.37 -10.59 -10.00
C ASP A 54 -2.18 -9.43 -10.57
N LEU A 55 -1.82 -8.17 -10.28
CA LEU A 55 -2.43 -6.99 -10.92
C LEU A 55 -2.26 -7.05 -12.45
N MET A 56 -1.09 -7.48 -12.94
CA MET A 56 -0.81 -7.73 -14.37
C MET A 56 -1.40 -9.05 -14.90
N LYS A 57 -2.12 -9.83 -14.08
CA LYS A 57 -2.75 -11.13 -14.42
C LYS A 57 -1.73 -12.22 -14.82
N SER A 58 -0.49 -12.12 -14.37
CA SER A 58 0.65 -13.01 -14.70
C SER A 58 1.26 -13.68 -13.47
N LEU A 59 0.45 -13.99 -12.45
CA LEU A 59 0.90 -14.64 -11.21
C LEU A 59 1.43 -16.07 -11.43
N ASP A 60 1.04 -16.71 -12.53
CA ASP A 60 1.43 -18.05 -12.96
C ASP A 60 2.92 -18.18 -13.34
N VAL A 61 3.63 -17.05 -13.54
CA VAL A 61 5.04 -17.07 -13.90
C VAL A 61 5.98 -17.44 -12.73
N ILE A 62 5.48 -17.49 -11.50
CA ILE A 62 6.25 -17.74 -10.27
C ILE A 62 5.92 -19.11 -9.67
N ASN A 63 6.91 -19.76 -9.04
CA ASN A 63 6.69 -21.04 -8.40
C ASN A 63 5.94 -20.91 -7.05
N ARG A 64 4.60 -20.99 -7.09
CA ARG A 64 3.70 -20.98 -5.92
C ARG A 64 4.18 -21.91 -4.78
N ALA A 65 4.68 -23.11 -5.09
CA ALA A 65 5.13 -24.05 -4.06
C ALA A 65 6.41 -23.58 -3.36
N ALA A 66 7.39 -23.04 -4.11
CA ALA A 66 8.60 -22.48 -3.53
C ALA A 66 8.32 -21.25 -2.66
N VAL A 67 7.38 -20.39 -3.08
CA VAL A 67 6.93 -19.24 -2.27
C VAL A 67 6.29 -19.71 -0.97
N ILE A 68 5.34 -20.64 -1.02
CA ILE A 68 4.64 -21.11 0.19
C ILE A 68 5.60 -21.76 1.18
N GLU A 69 6.58 -22.56 0.72
CA GLU A 69 7.60 -23.11 1.62
C GLU A 69 8.52 -22.03 2.21
N PHE A 70 8.86 -20.97 1.46
CA PHE A 70 9.60 -19.83 2.02
C PHE A 70 8.79 -19.07 3.09
N VAL A 71 7.52 -18.76 2.83
CA VAL A 71 6.63 -18.07 3.79
C VAL A 71 6.48 -18.90 5.07
N LYS A 72 6.33 -20.23 4.95
CA LYS A 72 6.31 -21.15 6.10
C LYS A 72 7.62 -21.14 6.89
N ALA A 73 8.76 -21.13 6.20
CA ALA A 73 10.08 -21.06 6.83
C ALA A 73 10.37 -19.73 7.55
N CYS A 74 9.64 -18.66 7.22
CA CYS A 74 9.69 -17.39 7.94
C CYS A 74 8.88 -17.38 9.25
N GLN A 75 7.98 -18.33 9.53
CA GLN A 75 7.18 -18.28 10.77
C GLN A 75 7.97 -18.84 11.97
N ASN A 76 8.23 -17.98 12.96
CA ASN A 76 9.03 -18.30 14.14
C ASN A 76 8.23 -18.97 15.26
N ALA A 77 8.92 -19.38 16.34
CA ALA A 77 8.33 -20.04 17.50
C ALA A 77 7.42 -19.12 18.36
N ASP A 78 7.45 -17.81 18.15
CA ASP A 78 6.55 -16.83 18.79
C ASP A 78 5.22 -16.64 18.05
N GLY A 79 5.07 -17.26 16.86
CA GLY A 79 3.88 -17.18 16.01
C GLY A 79 3.96 -16.10 14.92
N GLY A 80 4.84 -15.11 15.06
CA GLY A 80 5.09 -14.08 14.07
C GLY A 80 5.90 -14.59 12.88
N PHE A 81 6.01 -13.76 11.84
CA PHE A 81 6.88 -14.01 10.70
C PHE A 81 8.09 -13.07 10.69
N ALA A 82 9.24 -13.63 10.35
CA ALA A 82 10.48 -12.92 10.06
C ALA A 82 10.53 -12.44 8.60
N PRO A 83 11.37 -11.45 8.25
CA PRO A 83 11.57 -11.04 6.86
C PRO A 83 12.32 -12.09 6.04
N ALA A 84 13.15 -12.93 6.68
CA ALA A 84 13.76 -14.13 6.13
C ALA A 84 13.95 -15.19 7.24
N PRO A 85 14.07 -16.49 6.91
CA PRO A 85 14.24 -17.55 7.91
C PRO A 85 15.47 -17.33 8.81
N GLY A 86 15.28 -17.40 10.13
CA GLY A 86 16.34 -17.18 11.12
C GLY A 86 16.52 -15.74 11.60
N HIS A 87 15.74 -14.78 11.07
CA HIS A 87 15.64 -13.43 11.63
C HIS A 87 14.53 -13.35 12.70
N ASP A 88 14.53 -12.26 13.49
CA ASP A 88 13.46 -11.98 14.45
C ASP A 88 12.10 -11.72 13.74
N SER A 89 11.01 -12.06 14.43
CA SER A 89 9.65 -11.76 13.98
C SER A 89 9.35 -10.28 14.05
N HIS A 90 8.70 -9.75 13.01
CA HIS A 90 8.25 -8.35 12.98
C HIS A 90 6.85 -8.24 12.36
N LEU A 91 6.05 -7.28 12.81
CA LEU A 91 4.64 -7.16 12.45
C LEU A 91 4.41 -6.83 10.96
N LEU A 92 5.30 -6.05 10.33
CA LEU A 92 5.28 -5.81 8.88
C LEU A 92 5.50 -7.10 8.06
N SER A 93 6.46 -7.92 8.48
CA SER A 93 6.74 -9.22 7.85
C SER A 93 5.62 -10.22 8.11
N THR A 94 5.00 -10.15 9.30
CA THR A 94 3.78 -10.92 9.66
C THR A 94 2.61 -10.56 8.75
N LEU A 95 2.35 -9.27 8.49
CA LEU A 95 1.36 -8.86 7.50
C LEU A 95 1.73 -9.37 6.09
N SER A 96 2.97 -9.16 5.64
CA SER A 96 3.42 -9.61 4.29
C SER A 96 3.23 -11.12 4.09
N GLY A 97 3.58 -11.94 5.09
CA GLY A 97 3.36 -13.38 5.06
C GLY A 97 1.88 -13.74 4.96
N ILE A 98 1.03 -13.11 5.80
CA ILE A 98 -0.43 -13.31 5.77
C ILE A 98 -1.04 -12.86 4.44
N GLN A 99 -0.58 -11.77 3.83
CA GLN A 99 -1.05 -11.31 2.52
C GLN A 99 -0.67 -12.27 1.38
N ILE A 100 0.52 -12.87 1.40
CA ILE A 100 0.91 -13.90 0.42
C ILE A 100 0.05 -15.17 0.57
N LEU A 101 -0.20 -15.60 1.82
CA LEU A 101 -1.09 -16.73 2.11
C LEU A 101 -2.53 -16.43 1.67
N ALA A 102 -3.02 -15.21 1.91
CA ALA A 102 -4.33 -14.72 1.51
C ALA A 102 -4.51 -14.61 -0.01
N MET A 103 -3.45 -14.26 -0.75
CA MET A 103 -3.42 -14.31 -2.21
C MET A 103 -3.55 -15.75 -2.73
N PHE A 104 -2.80 -16.68 -2.14
CA PHE A 104 -2.78 -18.08 -2.59
C PHE A 104 -3.86 -19.00 -1.98
N ASP A 105 -4.70 -18.53 -1.05
CA ASP A 105 -5.72 -19.33 -0.32
C ASP A 105 -5.16 -20.36 0.70
N GLU A 106 -3.86 -20.29 1.01
CA GLU A 106 -3.15 -21.34 1.76
C GLU A 106 -3.18 -21.15 3.30
N PHE A 107 -4.32 -20.68 3.84
CA PHE A 107 -4.49 -20.45 5.28
C PHE A 107 -4.35 -21.70 6.17
N ARG A 108 -4.21 -22.89 5.59
CA ARG A 108 -4.04 -24.17 6.29
C ARG A 108 -2.58 -24.58 6.50
N CYS A 109 -1.62 -23.87 5.90
CA CYS A 109 -0.20 -24.32 5.89
C CYS A 109 0.68 -23.70 6.99
N PHE A 110 0.13 -22.87 7.87
CA PHE A 110 0.86 -22.10 8.91
C PHE A 110 0.09 -22.10 10.25
N ARG A 111 0.75 -21.66 11.33
CA ARG A 111 0.17 -21.62 12.69
C ARG A 111 -0.64 -20.34 12.89
N ARG A 112 -1.89 -20.33 12.41
CA ARG A 112 -2.80 -19.17 12.44
C ARG A 112 -3.06 -18.65 13.86
N GLU A 113 -3.38 -19.55 14.79
CA GLU A 113 -3.75 -19.22 16.16
C GLU A 113 -2.57 -18.66 16.96
N GLU A 114 -1.33 -18.96 16.55
CA GLU A 114 -0.11 -18.38 17.11
C GLU A 114 0.18 -17.00 16.50
N ALA A 115 -0.05 -16.81 15.20
CA ALA A 115 0.05 -15.49 14.57
C ALA A 115 -0.95 -14.47 15.18
N VAL A 116 -2.18 -14.89 15.48
CA VAL A 116 -3.17 -14.04 16.18
C VAL A 116 -2.67 -13.66 17.59
N LYS A 117 -2.14 -14.62 18.35
CA LYS A 117 -1.58 -14.36 19.70
C LYS A 117 -0.35 -13.46 19.67
N TYR A 118 0.51 -13.61 18.66
CA TYR A 118 1.65 -12.72 18.42
C TYR A 118 1.18 -11.27 18.21
N ILE A 119 0.20 -11.05 17.32
CA ILE A 119 -0.35 -9.71 17.05
C ILE A 119 -1.02 -9.12 18.31
N ALA A 120 -1.81 -9.91 19.04
CA ALA A 120 -2.45 -9.47 20.28
C ALA A 120 -1.43 -9.13 21.38
N GLY A 121 -0.36 -9.91 21.52
CA GLY A 121 0.73 -9.68 22.47
C GLY A 121 1.58 -8.43 22.18
N LEU A 122 1.43 -7.81 21.00
CA LEU A 122 2.09 -6.56 20.65
C LEU A 122 1.26 -5.30 20.97
N GLN A 123 0.01 -5.43 21.42
CA GLN A 123 -0.82 -4.27 21.75
C GLN A 123 -0.41 -3.62 23.09
N ASN A 124 -0.31 -2.28 23.09
CA ASN A 124 0.05 -1.47 24.24
C ASN A 124 -1.17 -0.95 25.03
N PRO A 125 -1.03 -0.61 26.32
CA PRO A 125 -2.09 -0.02 27.15
C PRO A 125 -2.58 1.38 26.73
N ASP A 126 -2.06 1.97 25.65
CA ASP A 126 -2.58 3.21 25.06
C ASP A 126 -3.40 2.97 23.78
N GLY A 127 -3.51 1.71 23.32
CA GLY A 127 -4.17 1.30 22.09
C GLY A 127 -3.24 1.13 20.88
N SER A 128 -1.96 1.55 20.97
CA SER A 128 -0.98 1.33 19.90
C SER A 128 -0.52 -0.12 19.80
N PHE A 129 0.19 -0.45 18.73
CA PHE A 129 0.90 -1.71 18.58
C PHE A 129 2.40 -1.48 18.45
N ASN A 130 3.18 -2.42 18.99
CA ASN A 130 4.61 -2.49 18.77
C ASN A 130 4.93 -3.20 17.44
N GLY A 131 6.03 -2.83 16.78
CA GLY A 131 6.53 -3.54 15.59
C GLY A 131 7.06 -4.94 15.91
N ASP A 132 7.69 -5.09 17.08
CA ASP A 132 8.23 -6.33 17.62
C ASP A 132 8.39 -6.27 19.16
N LYS A 133 9.10 -7.26 19.72
CA LYS A 133 9.44 -7.40 21.14
C LYS A 133 10.30 -6.27 21.73
N TRP A 134 10.89 -5.39 20.92
CA TRP A 134 11.75 -4.29 21.37
C TRP A 134 10.99 -2.97 21.57
N GLY A 135 9.72 -2.89 21.17
CA GLY A 135 8.83 -1.78 21.54
C GLY A 135 8.92 -0.52 20.67
N GLU A 136 9.28 -0.63 19.38
CA GLU A 136 9.02 0.46 18.44
C GLU A 136 7.50 0.64 18.28
N VAL A 137 6.97 1.80 18.66
CA VAL A 137 5.58 2.18 18.42
C VAL A 137 5.47 3.06 17.19
N ASP A 138 4.54 2.75 16.29
CA ASP A 138 4.25 3.55 15.09
C ASP A 138 2.82 3.23 14.59
N SER A 139 2.10 4.20 14.03
CA SER A 139 0.77 4.00 13.44
C SER A 139 0.78 2.98 12.28
N ARG A 140 1.92 2.73 11.63
CA ARG A 140 2.18 1.59 10.73
C ARG A 140 1.86 0.24 11.38
N PHE A 141 2.21 0.07 12.64
CA PHE A 141 2.04 -1.21 13.33
C PHE A 141 0.59 -1.43 13.72
N SER A 142 -0.12 -0.39 14.16
CA SER A 142 -1.57 -0.45 14.37
C SER A 142 -2.33 -0.82 13.10
N PHE A 143 -1.96 -0.24 11.94
CA PHE A 143 -2.51 -0.65 10.66
C PHE A 143 -2.20 -2.13 10.34
N CYS A 144 -0.94 -2.56 10.50
CA CYS A 144 -0.54 -3.92 10.14
C CYS A 144 -1.19 -5.00 11.03
N ALA A 145 -1.37 -4.72 12.33
CA ALA A 145 -2.13 -5.58 13.23
C ALA A 145 -3.58 -5.75 12.74
N LEU A 146 -4.29 -4.63 12.52
CA LEU A 146 -5.69 -4.64 12.13
C LEU A 146 -5.90 -5.25 10.73
N ALA A 147 -5.03 -4.95 9.77
CA ALA A 147 -5.07 -5.55 8.43
C ALA A 147 -4.81 -7.07 8.48
N ALA A 148 -3.82 -7.52 9.27
CA ALA A 148 -3.55 -8.94 9.45
C ALA A 148 -4.74 -9.66 10.13
N LEU A 149 -5.30 -9.11 11.20
CA LEU A 149 -6.45 -9.68 11.90
C LEU A 149 -7.72 -9.72 11.03
N SER A 150 -7.92 -8.74 10.15
CA SER A 150 -8.98 -8.76 9.13
C SER A 150 -8.77 -9.85 8.09
N LEU A 151 -7.55 -9.99 7.54
CA LEU A 151 -7.21 -11.07 6.58
C LEU A 151 -7.28 -12.46 7.21
N LEU A 152 -7.02 -12.56 8.52
CA LEU A 152 -7.20 -13.79 9.31
C LEU A 152 -8.66 -14.01 9.76
N GLY A 153 -9.62 -13.16 9.38
CA GLY A 153 -11.03 -13.29 9.74
C GLY A 153 -11.30 -13.25 11.25
N VAL A 154 -10.44 -12.58 12.02
CA VAL A 154 -10.60 -12.37 13.47
C VAL A 154 -11.51 -11.17 13.74
N ILE A 155 -11.32 -10.08 13.00
CA ILE A 155 -12.21 -8.90 13.04
C ILE A 155 -13.48 -9.24 12.22
N PRO A 156 -14.68 -9.32 12.82
CA PRO A 156 -15.86 -9.78 12.11
C PRO A 156 -16.40 -8.74 11.11
N PHE A 157 -16.76 -9.18 9.91
CA PHE A 157 -17.39 -8.31 8.90
C PHE A 157 -18.67 -7.64 9.44
N GLY A 158 -18.77 -6.33 9.27
CA GLY A 158 -19.99 -5.55 9.50
C GLY A 158 -20.31 -5.28 10.98
N VAL A 159 -19.45 -5.70 11.91
CA VAL A 159 -19.58 -5.39 13.33
C VAL A 159 -18.91 -4.04 13.61
N CYS A 160 -19.71 -3.06 14.04
CA CYS A 160 -19.22 -1.76 14.52
C CYS A 160 -19.21 -1.65 16.05
N ASP A 161 -19.58 -2.72 16.76
CA ASP A 161 -19.56 -2.80 18.22
C ASP A 161 -18.27 -3.50 18.66
N PHE A 162 -17.34 -2.70 19.17
CA PHE A 162 -16.04 -3.13 19.69
C PHE A 162 -15.96 -3.01 21.21
N ALA A 163 -17.10 -3.05 21.92
CA ALA A 163 -17.17 -2.87 23.37
C ALA A 163 -16.51 -4.00 24.19
N GLN A 164 -16.01 -5.07 23.55
CA GLN A 164 -15.26 -6.17 24.18
C GLN A 164 -14.04 -6.56 23.31
N PRO A 165 -12.88 -6.92 23.92
CA PRO A 165 -11.71 -7.39 23.17
C PRO A 165 -11.98 -8.65 22.34
N THR A 166 -11.45 -8.69 21.13
CA THR A 166 -11.60 -9.80 20.17
C THR A 166 -10.29 -10.58 20.07
N GLU A 167 -10.28 -11.87 20.42
CA GLU A 167 -9.06 -12.71 20.51
C GLU A 167 -7.90 -12.07 21.31
N GLY A 168 -8.25 -11.29 22.34
CA GLY A 168 -7.29 -10.57 23.19
C GLY A 168 -6.92 -9.16 22.71
N VAL A 169 -7.45 -8.70 21.58
CA VAL A 169 -7.19 -7.36 21.01
C VAL A 169 -8.32 -6.39 21.38
N ASP A 170 -7.98 -5.28 22.02
CA ASP A 170 -8.92 -4.18 22.27
C ASP A 170 -8.99 -3.24 21.06
N ILE A 171 -9.99 -3.46 20.21
CA ILE A 171 -10.19 -2.71 18.97
C ILE A 171 -10.64 -1.26 19.27
N GLN A 172 -11.39 -1.03 20.34
CA GLN A 172 -11.85 0.31 20.73
C GLN A 172 -10.66 1.21 21.13
N MET A 173 -9.73 0.70 21.95
CA MET A 173 -8.51 1.41 22.30
C MET A 173 -7.63 1.68 21.06
N ALA A 174 -7.57 0.74 20.12
CA ALA A 174 -6.85 0.95 18.85
C ALA A 174 -7.47 2.09 18.01
N VAL A 175 -8.81 2.16 17.91
CA VAL A 175 -9.53 3.27 17.27
C VAL A 175 -9.20 4.60 17.95
N GLU A 176 -9.27 4.66 19.28
CA GLU A 176 -8.96 5.88 20.03
C GLU A 176 -7.50 6.33 19.88
N TYR A 177 -6.54 5.40 19.80
CA TYR A 177 -5.16 5.73 19.49
C TYR A 177 -5.01 6.34 18.09
N LEU A 178 -5.62 5.71 17.08
CA LEU A 178 -5.55 6.13 15.69
C LEU A 178 -6.19 7.50 15.46
N VAL A 179 -7.34 7.78 16.09
CA VAL A 179 -7.99 9.11 16.03
C VAL A 179 -7.10 10.19 16.66
N ARG A 180 -6.41 9.89 17.78
CA ARG A 180 -5.44 10.81 18.39
C ARG A 180 -4.18 11.06 17.54
N CYS A 181 -3.96 10.30 16.46
CA CYS A 181 -2.85 10.54 15.52
C CYS A 181 -3.16 11.63 14.48
N GLN A 182 -4.41 12.10 14.36
CA GLN A 182 -4.73 13.25 13.48
C GLN A 182 -4.27 14.57 14.12
N ASN A 183 -3.49 15.34 13.36
CA ASN A 183 -2.96 16.63 13.77
C ASN A 183 -3.90 17.79 13.39
N PRO A 184 -3.75 18.99 14.01
CA PRO A 184 -4.61 20.15 13.73
C PRO A 184 -4.56 20.67 12.29
N ASP A 185 -3.53 20.33 11.52
CA ASP A 185 -3.40 20.67 10.10
C ASP A 185 -4.21 19.73 9.16
N GLY A 186 -4.75 18.63 9.70
CA GLY A 186 -5.47 17.60 8.95
C GLY A 186 -4.65 16.36 8.62
N GLY A 187 -3.32 16.46 8.68
CA GLY A 187 -2.40 15.35 8.47
C GLY A 187 -2.29 14.43 9.69
N PHE A 188 -1.39 13.45 9.63
CA PHE A 188 -1.29 12.39 10.63
C PHE A 188 0.17 12.09 11.01
N GLY A 189 0.42 11.87 12.29
CA GLY A 189 1.75 11.54 12.83
C GLY A 189 2.01 10.04 13.02
N THR A 190 3.29 9.67 13.16
CA THR A 190 3.74 8.31 13.56
C THR A 190 3.23 7.91 14.95
N ARG A 191 3.00 8.92 15.79
CA ARG A 191 2.38 8.87 17.12
C ARG A 191 1.63 10.20 17.32
N PRO A 192 0.65 10.30 18.23
CA PRO A 192 -0.04 11.56 18.54
C PRO A 192 0.92 12.75 18.74
N GLY A 193 0.72 13.84 17.99
CA GLY A 193 1.56 15.04 18.02
C GLY A 193 2.90 14.97 17.29
N SER A 194 3.18 13.90 16.54
CA SER A 194 4.35 13.81 15.65
C SER A 194 4.12 14.54 14.32
N GLU A 195 5.18 14.84 13.55
CA GLU A 195 5.06 15.55 12.27
C GLU A 195 4.07 14.87 11.30
N SER A 196 3.18 15.67 10.70
CA SER A 196 2.21 15.22 9.70
C SER A 196 2.91 14.68 8.45
N HIS A 197 2.67 13.41 8.15
CA HIS A 197 3.27 12.67 7.04
C HIS A 197 2.16 11.93 6.30
N ALA A 198 2.13 12.05 4.96
CA ALA A 198 1.15 11.34 4.13
C ALA A 198 1.08 9.86 4.53
N GLY A 199 2.24 9.19 4.60
CA GLY A 199 2.56 8.03 5.45
C GLY A 199 1.46 7.57 6.38
N GLN A 200 1.36 8.30 7.48
CA GLN A 200 0.54 7.87 8.59
C GLN A 200 -0.95 8.18 8.37
N ALA A 201 -1.28 8.97 7.34
CA ALA A 201 -2.64 9.19 6.91
C ALA A 201 -3.29 7.91 6.41
N TYR A 202 -2.71 7.17 5.44
CA TYR A 202 -3.30 5.89 5.01
C TYR A 202 -3.21 4.82 6.09
N CYS A 203 -2.19 4.79 6.95
CA CYS A 203 -2.23 3.85 8.08
C CYS A 203 -3.43 4.10 9.00
N VAL A 204 -3.71 5.36 9.34
CA VAL A 204 -4.86 5.72 10.18
C VAL A 204 -6.19 5.58 9.43
N ILE A 205 -6.29 6.11 8.21
CA ILE A 205 -7.49 6.09 7.36
C ILE A 205 -7.81 4.64 6.94
N GLY A 206 -6.83 3.87 6.48
CA GLY A 206 -6.98 2.46 6.14
C GLY A 206 -7.40 1.61 7.34
N ALA A 207 -6.76 1.78 8.50
CA ALA A 207 -7.15 1.07 9.72
C ALA A 207 -8.58 1.40 10.17
N LEU A 208 -8.97 2.69 10.14
CA LEU A 208 -10.33 3.11 10.49
C LEU A 208 -11.35 2.76 9.39
N SER A 209 -10.92 2.55 8.14
CA SER A 209 -11.74 2.02 7.06
C SER A 209 -12.07 0.53 7.25
N LEU A 210 -11.09 -0.29 7.66
CA LEU A 210 -11.31 -1.70 8.06
C LEU A 210 -12.35 -1.82 9.18
N LEU A 211 -12.32 -0.88 10.14
CA LEU A 211 -13.17 -0.90 11.32
C LEU A 211 -14.50 -0.15 11.16
N GLY A 212 -14.75 0.48 10.01
CA GLY A 212 -15.96 1.28 9.76
C GLY A 212 -16.04 2.60 10.55
N GLN A 213 -14.92 3.10 11.07
CA GLN A 213 -14.83 4.23 12.00
C GLN A 213 -14.27 5.52 11.38
N LEU A 214 -14.17 5.65 10.05
CA LEU A 214 -13.63 6.86 9.38
C LEU A 214 -14.32 8.16 9.81
N ARG A 215 -15.59 8.08 10.18
CA ARG A 215 -16.41 9.22 10.61
C ARG A 215 -15.99 9.84 11.95
N GLN A 216 -15.02 9.24 12.66
CA GLN A 216 -14.38 9.85 13.83
C GLN A 216 -13.27 10.86 13.46
N LEU A 217 -12.81 10.87 12.20
CA LEU A 217 -11.80 11.81 11.70
C LEU A 217 -12.40 13.10 11.17
N ASP A 218 -11.61 14.18 11.17
CA ASP A 218 -11.86 15.34 10.32
C ASP A 218 -11.48 15.00 8.88
N ILE A 219 -12.42 14.32 8.19
CA ILE A 219 -12.33 13.90 6.79
C ILE A 219 -12.10 15.11 5.86
N GLY A 220 -12.65 16.27 6.20
CA GLY A 220 -12.53 17.50 5.40
C GLY A 220 -11.10 18.02 5.37
N LYS A 221 -10.48 18.19 6.56
CA LYS A 221 -9.07 18.57 6.65
C LYS A 221 -8.13 17.48 6.13
N ALA A 222 -8.42 16.20 6.40
CA ALA A 222 -7.62 15.10 5.89
C ALA A 222 -7.54 15.10 4.36
N ALA A 223 -8.68 15.15 3.67
CA ALA A 223 -8.70 15.19 2.21
C ALA A 223 -8.06 16.47 1.65
N TRP A 224 -8.21 17.63 2.32
CA TRP A 224 -7.56 18.87 1.91
C TRP A 224 -6.04 18.79 2.02
N TRP A 225 -5.53 18.36 3.18
CA TRP A 225 -4.10 18.18 3.43
C TRP A 225 -3.46 17.20 2.44
N LEU A 226 -4.19 16.15 2.06
CA LEU A 226 -3.74 15.16 1.09
C LEU A 226 -3.79 15.67 -0.36
N ALA A 227 -4.76 16.51 -0.73
CA ALA A 227 -4.82 17.12 -2.06
C ALA A 227 -3.75 18.19 -2.29
N GLU A 228 -3.39 18.98 -1.26
CA GLU A 228 -2.26 19.92 -1.28
C GLU A 228 -0.87 19.26 -1.43
N ARG A 229 -0.81 17.96 -1.72
CA ARG A 229 0.43 17.23 -1.98
C ARG A 229 0.80 17.20 -3.46
N GLN A 230 -0.13 17.42 -4.39
CA GLN A 230 0.23 17.38 -5.81
C GLN A 230 1.09 18.58 -6.22
N LEU A 231 2.18 18.28 -6.93
CA LEU A 231 3.16 19.25 -7.43
C LEU A 231 2.97 19.48 -8.94
N PRO A 232 3.46 20.61 -9.49
CA PRO A 232 3.35 20.94 -10.92
C PRO A 232 3.91 19.89 -11.91
N SER A 233 4.79 18.99 -11.48
CA SER A 233 5.25 17.84 -12.28
C SER A 233 4.23 16.70 -12.44
N GLY A 234 3.08 16.78 -11.75
CA GLY A 234 2.07 15.71 -11.67
C GLY A 234 2.31 14.73 -10.51
N GLY A 235 3.56 14.61 -10.05
CA GLY A 235 3.91 13.86 -8.84
C GLY A 235 3.35 14.49 -7.56
N LEU A 236 3.41 13.75 -6.45
CA LEU A 236 2.91 14.16 -5.14
C LEU A 236 4.07 14.56 -4.20
N ASN A 237 3.76 14.94 -2.95
CA ASN A 237 4.73 14.96 -1.86
C ASN A 237 4.10 14.52 -0.52
N GLY A 238 4.94 14.33 0.49
CA GLY A 238 4.57 13.61 1.72
C GLY A 238 4.65 14.41 2.98
N ARG A 239 5.39 15.51 2.87
CA ARG A 239 5.58 16.59 3.84
C ARG A 239 5.83 17.85 3.03
N PRO A 240 5.24 19.01 3.40
CA PRO A 240 5.48 20.27 2.70
C PRO A 240 6.98 20.60 2.57
N GLY A 241 7.42 20.88 1.33
CA GLY A 241 8.83 21.18 1.04
C GLY A 241 9.73 19.97 0.76
N LYS A 242 9.15 18.81 0.41
CA LYS A 242 9.87 17.66 -0.18
C LYS A 242 9.61 17.55 -1.69
N GLN A 243 10.58 16.93 -2.38
CA GLN A 243 10.53 16.56 -3.80
C GLN A 243 9.51 15.45 -4.07
N PRO A 244 9.01 15.31 -5.32
CA PRO A 244 8.16 14.21 -5.75
C PRO A 244 8.93 12.91 -6.01
N ASP A 245 8.18 11.81 -6.06
CA ASP A 245 8.59 10.41 -5.98
C ASP A 245 7.46 9.49 -6.54
N VAL A 246 7.79 8.41 -7.23
CA VAL A 246 6.81 7.52 -7.88
C VAL A 246 6.38 6.40 -6.96
N CYS A 247 7.08 6.19 -5.85
CA CYS A 247 6.44 5.55 -4.73
C CYS A 247 5.35 6.40 -4.11
N TYR A 248 4.92 7.54 -4.70
CA TYR A 248 3.56 8.07 -4.50
C TYR A 248 2.49 7.23 -5.23
N SER A 249 2.66 5.89 -5.11
CA SER A 249 1.59 4.90 -4.93
C SER A 249 1.77 3.85 -3.76
N TRP A 250 2.82 3.91 -2.88
CA TRP A 250 2.90 3.52 -1.42
C TRP A 250 4.20 2.76 -0.97
N GLN A 251 5.22 3.36 -0.27
CA GLN A 251 6.45 2.66 0.26
C GLN A 251 6.53 2.27 1.75
N VAL A 252 7.18 1.12 2.01
CA VAL A 252 7.60 0.58 3.32
C VAL A 252 9.11 0.68 3.52
N TRP A 253 9.49 1.31 4.65
CA TRP A 253 10.84 1.56 5.19
C TRP A 253 11.76 2.55 4.45
N ILE A 254 11.88 3.72 5.09
CA ILE A 254 12.79 4.84 4.80
C ILE A 254 12.52 5.51 3.45
N ASN A 255 11.82 6.64 3.61
CA ASN A 255 11.19 7.48 2.61
C ASN A 255 9.76 7.06 2.25
N TYR A 256 8.86 8.02 2.50
CA TYR A 256 7.89 8.55 1.53
C TYR A 256 8.01 7.87 0.17
N ASP A 257 6.93 7.31 -0.38
CA ASP A 257 5.67 8.03 -0.58
C ASP A 257 4.37 7.13 -0.51
N GLU A 258 3.32 7.62 -1.17
CA GLU A 258 1.85 7.57 -1.23
C GLU A 258 1.11 7.89 0.02
N TRP A 259 0.24 6.97 0.42
CA TRP A 259 -0.73 7.17 1.46
C TRP A 259 -1.73 8.31 1.12
N VAL A 260 -1.64 8.95 -0.06
CA VAL A 260 -2.49 10.01 -0.63
C VAL A 260 -3.59 9.45 -1.54
N LEU A 261 -3.25 8.77 -2.64
CA LEU A 261 -4.23 8.30 -3.63
C LEU A 261 -5.23 7.32 -3.04
N ALA A 262 -4.73 6.32 -2.31
CA ALA A 262 -5.56 5.35 -1.65
C ALA A 262 -6.37 5.98 -0.51
N SER A 263 -5.81 6.90 0.29
CA SER A 263 -6.60 7.68 1.27
C SER A 263 -7.69 8.52 0.61
N LEU A 264 -7.39 9.26 -0.46
CA LEU A 264 -8.37 10.05 -1.19
C LEU A 264 -9.42 9.17 -1.90
N THR A 265 -9.08 7.92 -2.25
CA THR A 265 -10.05 6.92 -2.70
C THR A 265 -10.98 6.51 -1.55
N ILE A 266 -10.43 6.14 -0.39
CA ILE A 266 -11.17 5.76 0.82
C ILE A 266 -12.09 6.91 1.31
N LEU A 267 -11.62 8.16 1.24
CA LEU A 267 -12.37 9.35 1.64
C LEU A 267 -13.34 9.87 0.56
N GLY A 268 -13.41 9.23 -0.62
CA GLY A 268 -14.31 9.64 -1.71
C GLY A 268 -13.94 10.96 -2.39
N ARG A 269 -12.65 11.33 -2.41
CA ARG A 269 -12.11 12.62 -2.90
C ARG A 269 -10.99 12.48 -3.94
N LEU A 270 -10.80 11.31 -4.55
CA LEU A 270 -9.79 11.07 -5.59
C LEU A 270 -9.86 12.06 -6.77
N ILE A 271 -11.06 12.61 -7.06
CA ILE A 271 -11.31 13.68 -8.06
C ILE A 271 -10.60 15.01 -7.74
N TRP A 272 -9.95 15.17 -6.59
CA TRP A 272 -9.14 16.35 -6.24
C TRP A 272 -7.68 16.27 -6.74
N ILE A 273 -7.28 15.16 -7.38
CA ILE A 273 -5.96 14.96 -7.99
C ILE A 273 -6.09 15.00 -9.52
N ASP A 274 -5.16 15.65 -10.21
CA ASP A 274 -5.04 15.50 -11.66
C ASP A 274 -4.52 14.10 -12.00
N ALA A 275 -5.43 13.25 -12.46
CA ALA A 275 -5.17 11.87 -12.83
C ALA A 275 -4.29 11.74 -14.09
N ALA A 276 -4.31 12.73 -14.99
CA ALA A 276 -3.57 12.67 -16.24
C ALA A 276 -2.09 13.02 -16.02
N ASP A 277 -1.79 14.06 -15.23
CA ASP A 277 -0.42 14.45 -14.92
C ASP A 277 0.27 13.44 -13.99
N LEU A 278 -0.43 12.89 -12.99
CA LEU A 278 0.13 11.80 -12.18
C LEU A 278 0.39 10.53 -13.01
N ALA A 279 -0.50 10.17 -13.94
CA ALA A 279 -0.28 9.01 -14.80
C ALA A 279 0.90 9.21 -15.77
N LYS A 280 1.13 10.44 -16.26
CA LYS A 280 2.36 10.80 -17.01
C LYS A 280 3.60 10.66 -16.13
N PHE A 281 3.55 11.11 -14.87
CA PHE A 281 4.68 11.03 -13.93
C PHE A 281 5.08 9.58 -13.59
N ILE A 282 4.11 8.68 -13.42
CA ILE A 282 4.36 7.23 -13.26
C ILE A 282 5.00 6.66 -14.54
N CYS A 283 4.46 6.98 -15.73
CA CYS A 283 5.01 6.49 -17.01
C CYS A 283 6.40 7.05 -17.32
N ALA A 284 6.70 8.27 -16.88
CA ALA A 284 8.02 8.90 -17.02
C ALA A 284 9.12 8.18 -16.24
N SER A 285 8.74 7.35 -15.27
CA SER A 285 9.63 6.73 -14.28
C SER A 285 9.64 5.21 -14.35
N GLN A 286 9.06 4.65 -15.42
CA GLN A 286 9.28 3.25 -15.78
C GLN A 286 10.64 3.10 -16.48
N ASP A 287 11.36 2.02 -16.19
CA ASP A 287 12.53 1.64 -16.98
C ASP A 287 12.03 1.02 -18.30
N SER A 288 12.11 1.79 -19.38
CA SER A 288 11.71 1.36 -20.73
C SER A 288 12.72 0.41 -21.38
N GLU A 289 13.92 0.22 -20.83
CA GLU A 289 14.94 -0.73 -21.31
C GLU A 289 14.84 -2.07 -20.58
N THR A 290 15.02 -2.11 -19.26
CA THR A 290 15.08 -3.36 -18.46
C THR A 290 13.75 -3.76 -17.82
N GLY A 291 12.84 -2.81 -17.64
CA GLY A 291 11.56 -3.01 -16.96
C GLY A 291 11.59 -2.67 -15.47
N GLY A 292 10.40 -2.50 -14.90
CA GLY A 292 10.22 -2.01 -13.54
C GLY A 292 9.91 -0.51 -13.50
N ILE A 293 9.61 0.01 -12.31
CA ILE A 293 9.34 1.42 -12.03
C ILE A 293 10.28 1.84 -10.90
N SER A 294 10.73 3.10 -10.89
CA SER A 294 11.61 3.69 -9.88
C SER A 294 11.08 5.00 -9.34
N ASP A 295 11.63 5.46 -8.21
CA ASP A 295 11.35 6.74 -7.51
C ASP A 295 11.19 7.93 -8.48
N ARG A 296 12.08 8.11 -9.47
CA ARG A 296 12.05 9.27 -10.40
C ARG A 296 12.50 8.84 -11.79
N PRO A 297 12.18 9.62 -12.84
CA PRO A 297 12.81 9.45 -14.14
C PRO A 297 14.35 9.47 -14.00
N GLY A 298 14.99 8.34 -14.27
CA GLY A 298 16.44 8.17 -14.14
C GLY A 298 16.95 7.47 -12.86
N ASN A 299 16.08 7.13 -11.90
CA ASN A 299 16.45 6.29 -10.75
C ASN A 299 16.35 4.78 -11.11
N VAL A 300 17.04 3.93 -10.33
CA VAL A 300 17.04 2.47 -10.52
C VAL A 300 15.69 1.88 -10.09
N PRO A 301 15.04 1.01 -10.89
CA PRO A 301 13.77 0.39 -10.53
C PRO A 301 13.92 -0.69 -9.46
N ASP A 302 12.86 -0.90 -8.68
CA ASP A 302 12.76 -1.99 -7.71
C ASP A 302 11.37 -2.66 -7.76
N PRO A 303 11.21 -3.91 -7.25
CA PRO A 303 9.93 -4.63 -7.27
C PRO A 303 8.83 -3.93 -6.47
N PHE A 304 9.27 -3.13 -5.52
CA PHE A 304 8.45 -2.34 -4.63
C PHE A 304 7.74 -1.22 -5.45
N HIS A 305 8.47 -0.25 -6.01
CA HIS A 305 7.96 0.84 -6.84
C HIS A 305 7.14 0.31 -8.03
N THR A 306 7.54 -0.84 -8.56
CA THR A 306 6.84 -1.54 -9.65
C THR A 306 5.43 -2.00 -9.26
N LEU A 307 5.21 -2.60 -8.08
CA LEU A 307 3.83 -2.86 -7.60
C LEU A 307 3.03 -1.57 -7.56
N PHE A 308 3.60 -0.57 -6.92
CA PHE A 308 2.80 0.55 -6.45
C PHE A 308 2.44 1.50 -7.59
N GLY A 309 3.35 1.82 -8.52
CA GLY A 309 2.99 2.57 -9.73
C GLY A 309 1.86 1.91 -10.54
N LEU A 310 1.80 0.57 -10.58
CA LEU A 310 0.70 -0.18 -11.20
C LEU A 310 -0.60 -0.08 -10.37
N ALA A 311 -0.53 -0.10 -9.04
CA ALA A 311 -1.69 0.11 -8.17
C ALA A 311 -2.30 1.51 -8.35
N GLY A 312 -1.48 2.57 -8.41
CA GLY A 312 -1.93 3.94 -8.69
C GLY A 312 -2.63 4.05 -10.05
N LEU A 313 -2.03 3.50 -11.11
CA LEU A 313 -2.65 3.44 -12.44
C LEU A 313 -3.97 2.64 -12.44
N SER A 314 -4.07 1.57 -11.64
CA SER A 314 -5.30 0.78 -11.49
C SER A 314 -6.45 1.57 -10.83
N LEU A 315 -6.15 2.42 -9.83
CA LEU A 315 -7.12 3.33 -9.20
C LEU A 315 -7.54 4.47 -10.14
N LEU A 316 -6.57 5.20 -10.70
CA LEU A 316 -6.82 6.38 -11.56
C LEU A 316 -7.63 6.02 -12.81
N SER A 317 -7.32 4.90 -13.45
CA SER A 317 -8.03 4.44 -14.66
C SER A 317 -9.51 4.13 -14.40
N ARG A 318 -9.84 3.68 -13.18
CA ARG A 318 -11.21 3.39 -12.74
C ARG A 318 -11.98 4.62 -12.28
N LEU A 319 -11.31 5.73 -11.96
CA LEU A 319 -11.97 7.02 -11.80
C LEU A 319 -12.39 7.57 -13.16
N GLY A 320 -11.47 7.61 -14.14
CA GLY A 320 -11.76 8.10 -15.50
C GLY A 320 -12.93 7.35 -16.15
N ALA A 321 -12.94 6.01 -16.06
CA ALA A 321 -14.03 5.17 -16.58
C ALA A 321 -15.40 5.41 -15.92
N LYS A 322 -15.45 6.02 -14.72
CA LYS A 322 -16.70 6.42 -14.05
C LYS A 322 -17.15 7.84 -14.41
N MET A 323 -16.29 8.64 -15.06
CA MET A 323 -16.55 10.03 -15.43
C MET A 323 -16.79 10.22 -16.93
N GLU A 324 -16.16 9.41 -17.79
CA GLU A 324 -16.29 9.50 -19.26
C GLU A 324 -16.74 8.16 -19.89
N PRO A 325 -18.06 7.93 -20.05
CA PRO A 325 -18.59 6.72 -20.69
C PRO A 325 -18.52 6.72 -22.22
N GLU A 326 -18.28 7.88 -22.85
CA GLU A 326 -18.37 8.07 -24.30
C GLU A 326 -17.01 8.45 -24.92
N MET A 327 -16.27 7.46 -25.41
CA MET A 327 -15.06 7.72 -26.20
C MET A 327 -15.43 8.26 -27.60
N ASN A 328 -15.02 9.50 -27.90
CA ASN A 328 -14.92 9.97 -29.27
C ASN A 328 -13.61 9.47 -29.91
N GLU A 329 -13.69 8.80 -31.06
CA GLU A 329 -12.53 8.32 -31.82
C GLU A 329 -11.80 9.48 -32.53
N ASN A 330 -11.02 10.28 -31.81
CA ASN A 330 -10.00 11.20 -32.34
C ASN A 330 -8.99 11.59 -31.24
N VAL A 331 -7.94 10.78 -31.06
CA VAL A 331 -6.83 11.10 -30.12
C VAL A 331 -5.63 11.60 -30.92
N ASP A 332 -5.20 12.84 -30.67
CA ASP A 332 -4.01 13.43 -31.30
C ASP A 332 -2.75 12.70 -30.83
N GLU A 333 -1.81 12.45 -31.74
CA GLU A 333 -0.71 11.50 -31.59
C GLU A 333 0.33 11.91 -30.52
N LYS A 334 0.22 13.15 -30.04
CA LYS A 334 1.13 13.79 -29.07
C LYS A 334 0.67 13.69 -27.60
N THR A 335 -0.53 13.16 -27.34
CA THR A 335 -1.07 13.05 -25.97
C THR A 335 -1.66 11.66 -25.72
N ARG A 336 -0.81 10.63 -25.73
CA ARG A 336 -1.22 9.29 -25.28
C ARG A 336 -1.47 9.30 -23.78
N ASN A 337 -2.72 9.10 -23.40
CA ASN A 337 -3.11 8.85 -22.02
C ASN A 337 -2.92 7.34 -21.73
N PRO A 338 -2.12 6.95 -20.71
CA PRO A 338 -1.90 5.54 -20.37
C PRO A 338 -3.09 4.89 -19.64
N LEU A 339 -4.02 5.69 -19.09
CA LEU A 339 -5.12 5.19 -18.24
C LEU A 339 -6.08 4.21 -18.93
N PRO A 340 -6.50 4.37 -20.20
CA PRO A 340 -7.33 3.37 -20.89
C PRO A 340 -6.62 2.03 -21.08
N VAL A 341 -5.29 2.04 -21.27
CA VAL A 341 -4.48 0.82 -21.37
C VAL A 341 -4.39 0.15 -20.00
N ALA A 342 -4.13 0.93 -18.94
CA ALA A 342 -4.11 0.44 -17.57
C ALA A 342 -5.46 -0.16 -17.12
N LEU A 343 -6.59 0.43 -17.54
CA LEU A 343 -7.94 -0.08 -17.26
C LEU A 343 -8.14 -1.51 -17.78
N HIS A 344 -7.70 -1.77 -19.01
CA HIS A 344 -7.83 -3.09 -19.64
C HIS A 344 -6.78 -4.08 -19.14
N ALA A 345 -5.52 -3.65 -19.01
CA ALA A 345 -4.40 -4.48 -18.62
C ALA A 345 -4.52 -4.95 -17.15
N LEU A 346 -4.77 -4.03 -16.21
CA LEU A 346 -4.66 -4.29 -14.77
C LEU A 346 -5.97 -4.75 -14.13
N ARG A 347 -5.86 -5.64 -13.13
CA ARG A 347 -6.96 -5.91 -12.18
C ARG A 347 -7.26 -4.69 -11.33
N GLU A 348 -8.48 -4.62 -10.82
CA GLU A 348 -8.87 -3.65 -9.79
C GLU A 348 -8.12 -3.93 -8.49
N VAL A 349 -7.56 -2.88 -7.89
CA VAL A 349 -6.85 -2.95 -6.60
C VAL A 349 -7.73 -2.42 -5.48
N ASN A 350 -7.75 -3.13 -4.35
CA ASN A 350 -8.41 -2.66 -3.15
C ASN A 350 -7.57 -1.55 -2.48
N PRO A 351 -8.13 -0.35 -2.23
CA PRO A 351 -7.37 0.79 -1.71
C PRO A 351 -7.01 0.69 -0.22
N VAL A 352 -7.38 -0.38 0.50
CA VAL A 352 -7.09 -0.52 1.95
C VAL A 352 -6.06 -1.62 2.22
N PHE A 353 -6.02 -2.67 1.39
CA PHE A 353 -5.02 -3.74 1.49
C PHE A 353 -3.87 -3.61 0.47
N CYS A 354 -4.05 -2.79 -0.58
CA CYS A 354 -3.27 -2.81 -1.82
C CYS A 354 -3.04 -4.24 -2.35
N MET A 355 -4.13 -4.99 -2.48
CA MET A 355 -4.22 -6.31 -3.10
C MET A 355 -5.32 -6.27 -4.17
N SER A 356 -5.29 -7.15 -5.17
CA SER A 356 -6.38 -7.21 -6.16
C SER A 356 -7.74 -7.46 -5.49
N GLN A 357 -8.76 -6.68 -5.85
CA GLN A 357 -10.07 -6.66 -5.20
C GLN A 357 -10.71 -8.06 -5.11
N HIS A 358 -10.56 -8.90 -6.15
CA HIS A 358 -11.08 -10.27 -6.18
C HIS A 358 -10.56 -11.19 -5.04
N ILE A 359 -9.40 -10.88 -4.44
CA ILE A 359 -8.88 -11.60 -3.27
C ILE A 359 -9.68 -11.19 -2.02
N ILE A 360 -9.96 -9.90 -1.88
CA ILE A 360 -10.72 -9.32 -0.76
C ILE A 360 -12.19 -9.78 -0.84
N ASP A 361 -12.76 -9.82 -2.06
CA ASP A 361 -14.10 -10.35 -2.34
C ASP A 361 -14.20 -11.83 -1.93
N ARG A 362 -13.20 -12.66 -2.29
CA ARG A 362 -13.14 -14.09 -1.90
C ARG A 362 -13.14 -14.25 -0.39
N LEU A 363 -12.40 -13.40 0.34
CA LEU A 363 -12.35 -13.41 1.80
C LEU A 363 -13.61 -12.84 2.45
N SER A 364 -14.56 -12.30 1.66
CA SER A 364 -15.78 -11.63 2.12
C SER A 364 -15.50 -10.45 3.08
N ILE A 365 -14.34 -9.80 2.92
CA ILE A 365 -13.96 -8.63 3.71
C ILE A 365 -14.56 -7.39 3.05
N ASN A 366 -15.20 -6.53 3.85
CA ASN A 366 -15.72 -5.24 3.42
C ASN A 366 -14.90 -4.13 4.08
N VAL A 367 -14.70 -3.02 3.37
CA VAL A 367 -13.92 -1.87 3.84
C VAL A 367 -14.71 -0.59 3.61
N GLN A 368 -14.74 0.31 4.59
CA GLN A 368 -15.54 1.53 4.50
C GLN A 368 -14.91 2.53 3.52
N ILE A 369 -15.64 2.87 2.46
CA ILE A 369 -15.29 3.92 1.49
C ILE A 369 -16.44 4.94 1.49
N LEU A 370 -16.12 6.23 1.35
CA LEU A 370 -17.03 7.38 1.55
C LEU A 370 -17.49 8.10 0.26
#